data_AF-A0AAN7MJI8-F1
#
_entry.id   AF-A0AAN7MJI8-F1
#
_cell.length_a   1.000
_cell.length_b   1.000
_cell.length_c   1.000
_cell.angle_alpha   90.00
_cell.angle_beta   90.00
_cell.angle_gamma   90.00
#
_symmetry.space_group_name_H-M   'P 1'
#
loop_
_entity.id
_entity.type
_entity.pdbx_description
1 polymer ?
#
loop_
_entity_poly.entity_id
_entity_poly.type
_entity_poly.pdbx_seq_one_letter_code
_entity_poly.pdbx_strand_id
1 'polypeptide(L)'
;MLDAVFSESEKQMVVRAARTQVQALVLAGTLPGTVDNHVPITNPGWDPNQMGTRDLLVWYREWIAYGIRNAVPKSVNWSKLYEIKQDKKESPTDFLNRLKEGMRKYTPLDPTSQESKSQLIFLFLGQSVDDIRRKLQKVQGADARDLERLLETAWQVYRNRDSRKEKQMGKTIANATVAALRTVEGQIPPRSNSNEGRGVMRSGASAPLRGNRGNQPLLRDQCAYCKELGHWKKDCPRLGKSGMVANTEEN
;
A
#
# COMPACT_ATOMS: atom_id res chain seq x y z
N MET A 1 33.69 -27.31 18.21
CA MET A 1 33.24 -25.93 17.91
C MET A 1 32.13 -25.90 16.86
N LEU A 2 32.19 -26.73 15.80
CA LEU A 2 31.08 -26.87 14.87
C LEU A 2 29.84 -27.55 15.50
N ASP A 3 30.03 -28.41 16.51
CA ASP A 3 28.96 -29.18 17.18
C ASP A 3 27.96 -28.34 17.98
N ALA A 4 28.34 -27.14 18.38
CA ALA A 4 27.49 -26.24 19.15
C ALA A 4 26.64 -25.32 18.26
N VAL A 5 26.98 -25.20 16.96
CA VAL A 5 26.44 -24.16 16.07
C VAL A 5 25.78 -24.73 14.81
N PHE A 6 26.20 -25.91 14.37
CA PHE A 6 25.73 -26.51 13.11
C PHE A 6 25.09 -27.87 13.34
N SER A 7 24.01 -28.13 12.60
CA SER A 7 23.44 -29.48 12.46
C SER A 7 24.43 -30.42 11.79
N GLU A 8 24.22 -31.73 11.94
CA GLU A 8 25.14 -32.73 11.37
C GLU A 8 25.24 -32.64 9.85
N SER A 9 24.14 -32.32 9.16
CA SER A 9 24.14 -32.08 7.71
C SER A 9 24.94 -30.82 7.33
N GLU A 10 24.81 -29.72 8.08
CA GLU A 10 25.59 -28.50 7.86
C GLU A 10 27.08 -28.73 8.07
N LYS A 11 27.47 -29.49 9.09
CA LYS A 11 28.88 -29.88 9.29
C LYS A 11 29.41 -30.67 8.10
N GLN A 12 28.64 -31.65 7.62
CA GLN A 12 29.01 -32.44 6.45
C GLN A 12 29.15 -31.56 5.21
N MET A 13 28.26 -30.58 5.01
CA MET A 13 28.38 -29.62 3.91
C MET A 13 29.66 -28.78 4.01
N VAL A 14 29.95 -28.21 5.19
CA VAL A 14 31.18 -27.42 5.46
C VAL A 14 32.42 -28.23 5.12
N VAL A 15 32.55 -29.43 5.69
CA VAL A 15 33.73 -30.28 5.51
C VAL A 15 33.85 -30.71 4.05
N ARG A 16 32.74 -31.08 3.39
CA ARG A 16 32.74 -31.48 1.98
C ARG A 16 33.23 -30.34 1.08
N ALA A 17 32.72 -29.13 1.23
CA ALA A 17 33.14 -28.01 0.39
C ALA A 17 34.60 -27.62 0.61
N ALA A 18 35.06 -27.61 1.86
CA ALA A 18 36.45 -27.40 2.20
C ALA A 18 37.36 -28.43 1.50
N ARG A 19 37.01 -29.72 1.60
CA ARG A 19 37.75 -30.82 0.94
C ARG A 19 37.74 -30.71 -0.58
N THR A 20 36.60 -30.37 -1.19
CA THR A 20 36.51 -30.18 -2.65
C THR A 20 37.42 -29.05 -3.13
N GLN A 21 37.48 -27.93 -2.40
CA GLN A 21 38.36 -26.82 -2.75
C GLN A 21 39.84 -27.19 -2.61
N VAL A 22 40.21 -27.85 -1.51
CA VAL A 22 41.57 -28.35 -1.29
C VAL A 22 41.96 -29.34 -2.37
N GLN A 23 41.07 -30.27 -2.74
CA GLN A 23 41.29 -31.23 -3.81
C GLN A 23 41.60 -30.54 -5.14
N ALA A 24 40.84 -29.50 -5.50
CA ALA A 24 41.08 -28.73 -6.71
C ALA A 24 42.47 -28.06 -6.71
N LEU A 25 42.90 -27.50 -5.57
CA LEU A 25 44.21 -26.85 -5.45
C LEU A 25 45.39 -27.83 -5.44
N VAL A 26 45.20 -29.01 -4.85
CA VAL A 26 46.19 -30.10 -4.90
C VAL A 26 46.36 -30.59 -6.34
N LEU A 27 45.26 -30.82 -7.06
CA LEU A 27 45.29 -31.23 -8.48
C LEU A 27 45.93 -30.16 -9.38
N ALA A 28 45.77 -28.88 -9.06
CA ALA A 28 46.40 -27.77 -9.77
C ALA A 28 47.90 -27.60 -9.44
N GLY A 29 48.45 -28.35 -8.47
CA GLY A 29 49.85 -28.23 -8.02
C GLY A 29 50.12 -26.99 -7.15
N THR A 30 49.09 -26.21 -6.81
CA THR A 30 49.21 -24.98 -6.00
C THR A 30 49.37 -25.29 -4.52
N LEU A 31 48.82 -26.40 -4.05
CA LEU A 31 48.87 -26.81 -2.65
C LEU A 31 49.55 -28.19 -2.53
N PRO A 32 50.67 -28.31 -1.78
CA PRO A 32 51.38 -29.58 -1.63
C PRO A 32 50.62 -30.54 -0.69
N GLY A 33 50.85 -31.84 -0.86
CA GLY A 33 50.28 -32.90 -0.02
C GLY A 33 48.93 -33.40 -0.52
N THR A 34 48.16 -34.03 0.38
CA THR A 34 46.85 -34.62 0.07
C THR A 34 45.72 -33.86 0.77
N VAL A 35 44.48 -34.10 0.35
CA VAL A 35 43.30 -33.50 0.99
C VAL A 35 43.25 -33.80 2.50
N ASP A 36 43.65 -35.01 2.90
CA ASP A 36 43.63 -35.43 4.31
C ASP A 36 44.72 -34.76 5.15
N ASN A 37 45.81 -34.26 4.54
CA ASN A 37 46.80 -33.45 5.25
C ASN A 37 46.23 -32.09 5.67
N HIS A 38 45.25 -31.57 4.94
CA HIS A 38 44.73 -30.21 5.14
C HIS A 38 43.36 -30.18 5.83
N VAL A 39 42.48 -31.13 5.51
CA VAL A 39 41.12 -31.21 6.07
C VAL A 39 40.83 -32.66 6.47
N PRO A 40 41.43 -33.17 7.55
CA PRO A 40 41.24 -34.56 7.99
C PRO A 40 39.80 -34.82 8.45
N ILE A 41 39.31 -36.04 8.22
CA ILE A 41 37.97 -36.48 8.65
C ILE A 41 38.00 -36.99 10.10
N THR A 42 39.12 -37.60 10.50
CA THR A 42 39.36 -38.09 11.85
C THR A 42 40.26 -37.13 12.62
N ASN A 43 40.35 -37.31 13.94
CA ASN A 43 41.26 -36.51 14.75
C ASN A 43 42.72 -36.75 14.30
N PRO A 44 43.42 -35.73 13.78
CA PRO A 44 44.79 -35.89 13.29
C PRO A 44 45.84 -35.92 14.41
N GLY A 45 45.46 -35.66 15.67
CA GLY A 45 46.39 -35.64 16.80
C GLY A 45 47.39 -34.47 16.77
N TRP A 46 47.06 -33.38 16.09
CA TRP A 46 47.93 -32.20 16.01
C TRP A 46 48.13 -31.54 17.39
N ASP A 47 49.38 -31.50 17.85
CA ASP A 47 49.78 -30.79 19.07
C ASP A 47 49.99 -29.29 18.77
N PRO A 48 49.21 -28.36 19.34
CA PRO A 48 49.36 -26.93 19.09
C PRO A 48 50.72 -26.33 19.50
N ASN A 49 51.50 -27.03 20.34
CA ASN A 49 52.77 -26.55 20.86
C ASN A 49 53.97 -26.87 19.94
N GLN A 50 53.78 -27.70 18.92
CA GLN A 50 54.82 -27.99 17.93
C GLN A 50 54.72 -27.00 16.74
N MET A 51 55.85 -26.50 16.24
CA MET A 51 55.84 -25.46 15.19
C MET A 51 55.14 -25.92 13.90
N GLY A 52 55.41 -27.14 13.41
CA GLY A 52 54.85 -27.62 12.13
C GLY A 52 53.35 -27.93 12.18
N THR A 53 52.84 -28.42 13.31
CA THR A 53 51.41 -28.70 13.53
C THR A 53 50.60 -27.43 13.75
N ARG A 54 51.22 -26.36 14.27
CA ARG A 54 50.57 -25.06 14.40
C ARG A 54 50.16 -24.49 13.04
N ASP A 55 51.01 -24.60 12.03
CA ASP A 55 50.69 -24.13 10.67
C ASP A 55 49.54 -24.93 10.07
N LEU A 56 49.54 -26.26 10.25
CA LEU A 56 48.43 -27.13 9.82
C LEU A 56 47.10 -26.75 10.48
N LEU A 57 47.13 -26.38 11.77
CA LEU A 57 45.93 -25.89 12.47
C LEU A 57 45.42 -24.56 11.91
N VAL A 58 46.31 -23.64 11.51
CA VAL A 58 45.91 -22.38 10.86
C VAL A 58 45.25 -22.65 9.51
N TRP A 59 45.89 -23.48 8.68
CA TRP A 59 45.33 -23.88 7.38
C TRP A 59 43.98 -24.58 7.52
N TYR A 60 43.85 -25.50 8.46
CA TYR A 60 42.59 -26.17 8.75
C TYR A 60 41.48 -25.18 9.11
N ARG A 61 41.76 -24.18 9.96
CA ARG A 61 40.77 -23.14 10.30
C ARG A 61 40.33 -22.33 9.08
N GLU A 62 41.25 -21.98 8.18
CA GLU A 62 40.92 -21.29 6.93
C GLU A 62 40.05 -22.15 6.01
N TRP A 63 40.35 -23.45 5.88
CA TRP A 63 39.54 -24.38 5.08
C TRP A 63 38.13 -24.57 5.66
N ILE A 64 38.00 -24.68 6.98
CA ILE A 64 36.69 -24.74 7.64
C ILE A 64 35.94 -23.42 7.46
N ALA A 65 36.61 -22.27 7.57
CA ALA A 65 35.99 -20.97 7.32
C ALA A 65 35.51 -20.83 5.86
N TYR A 66 36.29 -21.32 4.91
CA TYR A 66 35.88 -21.42 3.51
C TYR A 66 34.62 -22.29 3.37
N GLY A 67 34.62 -23.49 3.99
CA GLY A 67 33.46 -24.38 3.98
C GLY A 67 32.20 -23.73 4.55
N ILE A 68 32.30 -22.99 5.66
CA ILE A 68 31.16 -22.26 6.24
C ILE A 68 30.63 -21.21 5.27
N ARG A 69 31.50 -20.42 4.65
CA ARG A 69 31.10 -19.33 3.75
C ARG A 69 30.47 -19.82 2.44
N ASN A 70 30.87 -20.99 1.97
CA ASN A 70 30.52 -21.48 0.63
C ASN A 70 29.53 -22.66 0.62
N ALA A 71 29.41 -23.41 1.73
CA ALA A 71 28.62 -24.63 1.78
C ALA A 71 27.34 -24.52 2.60
N VAL A 72 27.36 -23.77 3.69
CA VAL A 72 26.16 -23.56 4.51
C VAL A 72 25.34 -22.46 3.83
N PRO A 73 24.14 -22.78 3.30
CA PRO A 73 23.27 -21.75 2.78
C PRO A 73 23.03 -20.73 3.89
N LYS A 74 23.17 -19.43 3.60
CA LYS A 74 22.78 -18.38 4.54
C LYS A 74 21.38 -18.71 5.05
N SER A 75 21.23 -18.91 6.36
CA SER A 75 19.95 -19.27 6.97
C SER A 75 18.86 -18.35 6.42
N VAL A 76 17.86 -18.92 5.74
CA VAL A 76 16.85 -18.15 5.02
C VAL A 76 16.01 -17.38 6.04
N ASN A 77 16.18 -16.06 6.11
CA ASN A 77 15.46 -15.24 7.07
C ASN A 77 14.20 -14.63 6.43
N TRP A 78 13.17 -15.47 6.30
CA TRP A 78 11.87 -15.06 5.79
C TRP A 78 11.19 -14.01 6.67
N SER A 79 11.38 -14.05 7.99
CA SER A 79 10.81 -13.08 8.92
C SER A 79 11.23 -11.65 8.57
N LYS A 80 12.52 -11.45 8.25
CA LYS A 80 13.04 -10.15 7.80
C LYS A 80 12.46 -9.70 6.47
N LEU A 81 12.17 -10.63 5.55
CA LEU A 81 11.46 -10.31 4.32
C LEU A 81 10.02 -9.88 4.59
N TYR A 82 9.30 -10.58 5.47
CA TYR A 82 7.90 -10.27 5.82
C TYR A 82 7.74 -8.92 6.56
N GLU A 83 8.80 -8.41 7.19
CA GLU A 83 8.85 -7.08 7.79
C GLU A 83 8.85 -5.93 6.76
N ILE A 84 9.29 -6.18 5.51
CA ILE A 84 9.39 -5.16 4.46
C ILE A 84 8.00 -4.79 3.93
N LYS A 85 7.39 -3.74 4.48
CA LYS A 85 6.10 -3.21 4.01
C LYS A 85 6.29 -1.98 3.12
N GLN A 86 5.37 -1.79 2.18
CA GLN A 86 5.35 -0.59 1.34
C GLN A 86 4.90 0.61 2.17
N ASP A 87 5.68 1.70 2.12
CA ASP A 87 5.31 2.94 2.78
C ASP A 87 4.23 3.71 2.03
N LYS A 88 3.45 4.52 2.75
CA LYS A 88 2.36 5.31 2.16
C LYS A 88 2.83 6.31 1.09
N LYS A 89 4.09 6.73 1.05
CA LYS A 89 4.59 7.70 0.04
C LYS A 89 5.57 7.06 -0.93
N GLU A 90 5.83 5.77 -0.78
CA GLU A 90 6.79 5.06 -1.59
C GLU A 90 6.17 4.60 -2.90
N SER A 91 6.89 4.77 -4.00
CA SER A 91 6.42 4.32 -5.30
C SER A 91 6.40 2.79 -5.38
N PRO A 92 5.54 2.19 -6.22
CA PRO A 92 5.52 0.75 -6.42
C PRO A 92 6.87 0.17 -6.88
N THR A 93 7.64 0.93 -7.68
CA THR A 93 8.96 0.50 -8.18
C THR A 93 10.00 0.49 -7.06
N ASP A 94 10.04 1.54 -6.23
CA ASP A 94 10.99 1.62 -5.10
C ASP A 94 10.74 0.49 -4.11
N PHE A 95 9.47 0.22 -3.83
CA PHE A 95 9.06 -0.89 -2.97
C PHE A 95 9.53 -2.25 -3.52
N LEU A 96 9.29 -2.51 -4.81
CA LEU A 96 9.74 -3.73 -5.46
C LEU A 96 11.27 -3.87 -5.41
N ASN A 97 12.01 -2.77 -5.58
CA ASN A 97 13.47 -2.77 -5.50
C ASN A 97 13.94 -3.11 -4.09
N ARG A 98 13.32 -2.58 -3.03
CA ARG A 98 13.63 -2.96 -1.64
C ARG A 98 13.33 -4.41 -1.35
N LEU A 99 12.25 -4.98 -1.90
CA LEU A 99 11.98 -6.42 -1.77
C LEU A 99 13.08 -7.27 -2.43
N LYS A 100 13.51 -6.90 -3.64
CA LYS A 100 14.62 -7.58 -4.33
C LYS A 100 15.93 -7.47 -3.55
N GLU A 101 16.22 -6.31 -2.97
CA GLU A 101 17.39 -6.10 -2.12
C GLU A 101 17.32 -6.93 -0.83
N GLY A 102 16.15 -6.95 -0.19
CA GLY A 102 15.88 -7.79 0.97
C GLY A 102 16.10 -9.28 0.66
N MET A 103 15.65 -9.75 -0.51
CA MET A 103 15.87 -11.13 -0.92
C MET A 103 17.36 -11.45 -1.06
N ARG A 104 18.12 -10.61 -1.77
CA ARG A 104 19.59 -10.79 -1.90
C ARG A 104 20.31 -10.82 -0.55
N LYS A 105 19.80 -10.07 0.43
CA LYS A 105 20.44 -9.93 1.75
C LYS A 105 20.09 -11.08 2.69
N TYR A 106 18.84 -11.54 2.68
CA TYR A 106 18.30 -12.45 3.70
C TYR A 106 18.02 -13.86 3.20
N THR A 107 18.13 -14.11 1.89
CA THR A 107 17.95 -15.43 1.29
C THR A 107 19.07 -15.73 0.31
N PRO A 108 19.35 -17.02 0.02
CA PRO A 108 20.29 -17.40 -1.04
C PRO A 108 19.66 -17.32 -2.45
N LEU A 109 18.41 -16.86 -2.57
CA LEU A 109 17.70 -16.85 -3.84
C LEU A 109 18.10 -15.65 -4.69
N ASP A 110 18.39 -15.88 -5.96
CA ASP A 110 18.58 -14.80 -6.93
C ASP A 110 17.21 -14.19 -7.29
N PRO A 111 16.94 -12.90 -7.01
CA PRO A 111 15.67 -12.25 -7.32
C PRO A 111 15.32 -12.20 -8.82
N THR A 112 16.24 -12.55 -9.73
CA THR A 112 15.95 -12.62 -11.18
C THR A 112 15.48 -14.00 -11.65
N SER A 113 15.67 -15.04 -10.82
CA SER A 113 15.23 -16.40 -11.11
C SER A 113 13.70 -16.52 -11.15
N GLN A 114 13.19 -17.52 -11.87
CA GLN A 114 11.75 -17.73 -12.02
C GLN A 114 11.07 -18.12 -10.71
N GLU A 115 11.76 -18.88 -9.87
CA GLU A 115 11.31 -19.30 -8.54
C GLU A 115 11.16 -18.08 -7.63
N SER A 116 12.15 -17.17 -7.66
CA SER A 116 12.13 -15.93 -6.90
C SER A 116 11.04 -14.96 -7.35
N LYS A 117 10.71 -14.92 -8.65
CA LYS A 117 9.62 -14.08 -9.15
C LYS A 117 8.27 -14.44 -8.52
N SER A 118 7.98 -15.75 -8.38
CA SER A 118 6.75 -16.20 -7.71
C SER A 118 6.68 -15.69 -6.27
N GLN A 119 7.81 -15.75 -5.56
CA GLN A 119 7.89 -15.26 -4.19
C GLN A 119 7.77 -13.73 -4.09
N LEU A 120 8.40 -13.00 -5.01
CA LEU A 120 8.25 -11.55 -5.13
C LEU A 120 6.80 -11.16 -5.37
N ILE A 121 6.05 -11.91 -6.18
CA ILE A 121 4.62 -11.66 -6.41
C ILE A 121 3.83 -11.76 -5.10
N PHE A 122 4.02 -12.84 -4.33
CA PHE A 122 3.34 -13.01 -3.05
C PHE A 122 3.70 -11.92 -2.03
N LEU A 123 4.99 -11.58 -1.93
CA LEU A 123 5.48 -10.51 -1.06
C LEU A 123 4.88 -9.15 -1.47
N PHE A 124 4.96 -8.81 -2.75
CA PHE A 124 4.42 -7.56 -3.30
C PHE A 124 2.90 -7.46 -3.06
N LEU A 125 2.13 -8.51 -3.35
CA LEU A 125 0.69 -8.57 -3.08
C LEU A 125 0.35 -8.37 -1.59
N GLY A 126 1.05 -9.09 -0.70
CA GLY A 126 0.74 -9.12 0.72
C GLY A 126 1.18 -7.85 1.48
N GLN A 127 2.31 -7.28 1.06
CA GLN A 127 3.03 -6.23 1.79
C GLN A 127 2.88 -4.84 1.15
N SER A 128 2.23 -4.73 -0.01
CA SER A 128 1.78 -3.45 -0.55
C SER A 128 0.82 -2.72 0.39
N VAL A 129 0.80 -1.40 0.27
CA VAL A 129 -0.10 -0.52 1.04
C VAL A 129 -1.58 -0.81 0.71
N ASP A 130 -2.48 -0.61 1.68
CA ASP A 130 -3.85 -1.14 1.68
C ASP A 130 -4.71 -0.85 0.43
N ASP A 131 -4.62 0.35 -0.14
CA ASP A 131 -5.36 0.71 -1.35
C ASP A 131 -4.82 -0.01 -2.59
N ILE A 132 -3.50 -0.10 -2.71
CA ILE A 132 -2.82 -0.87 -3.76
C ILE A 132 -3.14 -2.36 -3.59
N ARG A 133 -2.89 -2.92 -2.41
CA ARG A 133 -3.14 -4.33 -2.08
C ARG A 133 -4.56 -4.77 -2.42
N ARG A 134 -5.58 -4.00 -2.02
CA ARG A 134 -6.99 -4.29 -2.35
C ARG A 134 -7.28 -4.28 -3.84
N LYS A 135 -6.53 -3.50 -4.64
CA LYS A 135 -6.68 -3.51 -6.09
C LYS A 135 -5.96 -4.72 -6.70
N LEU A 136 -4.75 -5.03 -6.24
CA LEU A 136 -3.97 -6.16 -6.73
C LEU A 136 -4.68 -7.50 -6.45
N GLN A 137 -5.32 -7.65 -5.29
CA GLN A 137 -6.11 -8.84 -4.94
C GLN A 137 -7.33 -9.09 -5.85
N LYS A 138 -7.74 -8.09 -6.64
CA LYS A 138 -8.84 -8.24 -7.63
C LYS A 138 -8.34 -8.67 -9.00
N VAL A 139 -7.04 -8.64 -9.24
CA VAL A 139 -6.43 -9.18 -10.45
C VAL A 139 -6.54 -10.71 -10.38
N GLN A 140 -6.97 -11.35 -11.46
CA GLN A 140 -7.18 -12.80 -11.53
C GLN A 140 -6.48 -13.39 -12.76
N GLY A 141 -6.35 -14.72 -12.79
CA GLY A 141 -5.81 -15.43 -13.94
C GLY A 141 -4.30 -15.23 -14.11
N ALA A 142 -3.85 -15.15 -15.37
CA ALA A 142 -2.44 -15.00 -15.73
C ALA A 142 -1.84 -13.70 -15.17
N ASP A 143 -2.61 -12.62 -15.18
CA ASP A 143 -2.16 -11.29 -14.71
C ASP A 143 -1.83 -11.27 -13.22
N ALA A 144 -2.46 -12.13 -12.41
CA ALA A 144 -2.17 -12.24 -10.97
C ALA A 144 -0.83 -12.95 -10.69
N ARG A 145 -0.29 -13.66 -11.69
CA ARG A 145 0.99 -14.37 -11.63
C ARG A 145 2.07 -13.64 -12.42
N ASP A 146 1.78 -12.45 -12.91
CA ASP A 146 2.70 -11.60 -13.65
C ASP A 146 3.08 -10.38 -12.82
N LEU A 147 4.34 -10.34 -12.40
CA LEU A 147 4.88 -9.27 -11.59
C LEU A 147 4.81 -7.92 -12.30
N GLU A 148 4.96 -7.88 -13.62
CA GLU A 148 4.94 -6.65 -14.40
C GLU A 148 3.51 -6.08 -14.46
N ARG A 149 2.51 -6.93 -14.70
CA ARG A 149 1.09 -6.54 -14.65
C ARG A 149 0.65 -6.05 -13.28
N LEU A 150 1.12 -6.70 -12.22
CA LEU A 150 0.87 -6.25 -10.85
C LEU A 150 1.52 -4.89 -10.59
N LEU A 151 2.75 -4.69 -11.05
CA LEU A 151 3.46 -3.41 -10.91
C LEU A 151 2.75 -2.28 -11.67
N GLU A 152 2.30 -2.52 -12.91
CA GLU A 152 1.50 -1.57 -13.69
C GLU A 152 0.21 -1.17 -12.95
N THR A 153 -0.50 -2.16 -12.42
CA THR A 153 -1.74 -1.94 -11.65
C THR A 153 -1.47 -1.12 -10.39
N ALA A 154 -0.38 -1.40 -9.68
CA ALA A 154 0.03 -0.64 -8.50
C ALA A 154 0.33 0.83 -8.84
N TRP A 155 1.01 1.07 -9.97
CA TRP A 155 1.28 2.42 -10.48
C TRP A 155 0.00 3.20 -10.79
N GLN A 156 -0.99 2.56 -11.41
CA GLN A 156 -2.28 3.20 -11.68
C GLN A 156 -2.94 3.67 -10.38
N VAL A 157 -2.95 2.84 -9.34
CA VAL A 157 -3.53 3.20 -8.03
C VAL A 157 -2.75 4.33 -7.37
N TYR A 158 -1.41 4.22 -7.36
CA TYR A 158 -0.52 5.23 -6.79
C TYR A 158 -0.73 6.61 -7.44
N ARG A 159 -0.73 6.69 -8.77
CA ARG A 159 -0.96 7.95 -9.51
C ARG A 159 -2.36 8.53 -9.27
N ASN A 160 -3.37 7.67 -9.24
CA ASN A 160 -4.76 8.09 -8.99
C ASN A 160 -4.93 8.69 -7.59
N ARG A 161 -4.14 8.24 -6.62
CA ARG A 161 -4.17 8.78 -5.26
C ARG A 161 -3.68 10.23 -5.20
N ASP A 162 -2.59 10.55 -5.90
CA ASP A 162 -2.07 11.91 -5.90
C ASP A 162 -3.01 12.87 -6.64
N SER A 163 -3.57 12.45 -7.78
CA SER A 163 -4.59 13.25 -8.47
C SER A 163 -5.85 13.48 -7.62
N ARG A 164 -6.28 12.51 -6.81
CA ARG A 164 -7.41 12.68 -5.88
C ARG A 164 -7.09 13.67 -4.76
N LYS A 165 -5.90 13.61 -4.17
CA LYS A 165 -5.47 14.56 -3.13
C LYS A 165 -5.43 15.97 -3.69
N GLU A 166 -4.87 16.15 -4.88
CA GLU A 166 -4.77 17.46 -5.54
C GLU A 166 -6.15 18.04 -5.86
N LYS A 167 -7.06 17.24 -6.42
CA LYS A 167 -8.47 17.66 -6.63
C LYS A 167 -9.18 18.02 -5.32
N GLN A 168 -8.94 17.26 -4.25
CA GLN A 168 -9.54 17.55 -2.95
C GLN A 168 -9.00 18.84 -2.35
N MET A 169 -7.68 19.06 -2.44
CA MET A 169 -7.05 20.31 -2.01
C MET A 169 -7.56 21.51 -2.81
N GLY A 170 -7.69 21.38 -4.13
CA GLY A 170 -8.29 22.41 -4.98
C GLY A 170 -9.73 22.74 -4.58
N LYS A 171 -10.56 21.74 -4.25
CA LYS A 171 -11.92 21.96 -3.73
C LYS A 171 -11.92 22.68 -2.39
N THR A 172 -11.04 22.31 -1.46
CA THR A 172 -10.96 22.99 -0.16
C THR A 172 -10.50 24.44 -0.30
N ILE A 173 -9.52 24.71 -1.16
CA ILE A 173 -9.05 26.07 -1.44
C ILE A 173 -10.17 26.89 -2.09
N ALA A 174 -10.84 26.34 -3.12
CA ALA A 174 -11.97 27.01 -3.79
C ALA A 174 -13.14 27.28 -2.83
N ASN A 175 -13.46 26.35 -1.93
CA ASN A 175 -14.49 26.56 -0.93
C ASN A 175 -14.10 27.64 0.09
N ALA A 176 -12.83 27.68 0.50
CA ALA A 176 -12.31 28.69 1.42
C ALA A 176 -12.31 30.09 0.77
N THR A 177 -11.93 30.21 -0.51
CA THR A 177 -11.98 31.49 -1.23
C THR A 177 -13.40 31.98 -1.45
N VAL A 178 -14.35 31.10 -1.81
CA VAL A 178 -15.78 31.46 -1.90
C VAL A 178 -16.34 31.90 -0.55
N ALA A 179 -15.96 31.24 0.56
CA ALA A 179 -16.38 31.63 1.90
C ALA A 179 -15.82 33.02 2.29
N ALA A 180 -14.55 33.29 2.01
CA ALA A 180 -13.93 34.58 2.28
C ALA A 180 -14.60 35.72 1.49
N LEU A 181 -14.88 35.53 0.19
CA LEU A 181 -15.57 36.54 -0.62
C LEU A 181 -16.97 36.88 -0.08
N ARG A 182 -17.73 35.86 0.38
CA ARG A 182 -19.04 36.06 1.02
C ARG A 182 -18.97 36.86 2.32
N THR A 183 -17.87 36.76 3.07
CA THR A 183 -17.69 37.56 4.30
C THR A 183 -17.36 39.02 4.02
N VAL A 184 -16.80 39.34 2.85
CA VAL A 184 -16.51 40.72 2.42
C VAL A 184 -17.77 41.42 1.91
N GLU A 185 -18.67 40.71 1.21
CA GLU A 185 -19.97 41.27 0.77
C GLU A 185 -20.99 41.48 1.92
N GLY A 186 -20.70 40.99 3.14
CA GLY A 186 -21.57 41.11 4.31
C GLY A 186 -21.31 42.32 5.23
N GLN A 187 -20.34 43.19 4.92
CA GLN A 187 -20.01 44.35 5.76
C GLN A 187 -20.73 45.62 5.30
N ILE A 188 -22.04 45.69 5.55
CA ILE A 188 -22.71 46.96 5.83
C ILE A 188 -23.44 46.77 7.17
N PRO A 189 -23.01 47.40 8.27
CA PRO A 189 -23.73 47.28 9.54
C PRO A 189 -25.07 48.02 9.43
N PRO A 190 -26.21 47.43 9.80
CA PRO A 190 -27.45 48.19 9.89
C PRO A 190 -27.37 49.04 11.16
N ARG A 191 -27.13 50.34 10.98
CA ARG A 191 -27.26 51.32 12.06
C ARG A 191 -28.75 51.44 12.37
N SER A 192 -29.15 50.91 13.52
CA SER A 192 -30.49 51.09 14.08
C SER A 192 -30.74 52.58 14.32
N ASN A 193 -31.84 53.11 13.82
CA ASN A 193 -32.64 54.05 14.60
C ASN A 193 -34.09 54.07 14.11
N SER A 194 -34.95 53.86 15.09
CA SER A 194 -36.40 54.09 15.15
C SER A 194 -36.81 55.49 14.69
N ASN A 195 -37.83 55.61 13.83
CA ASN A 195 -39.13 56.21 14.15
C ASN A 195 -39.99 56.42 12.89
N GLU A 196 -41.29 56.16 13.07
CA GLU A 196 -42.45 56.93 12.57
C GLU A 196 -42.64 57.21 11.07
N GLY A 197 -43.84 56.87 10.59
CA GLY A 197 -44.63 57.83 9.82
C GLY A 197 -45.07 57.42 8.41
N ARG A 198 -46.38 57.17 8.29
CA ARG A 198 -47.28 57.53 7.17
C ARG A 198 -46.75 57.51 5.72
N GLY A 199 -47.33 56.59 4.95
CA GLY A 199 -48.26 57.01 3.89
C GLY A 199 -47.82 56.91 2.42
N VAL A 200 -48.83 56.57 1.62
CA VAL A 200 -49.04 56.87 0.19
C VAL A 200 -48.61 55.82 -0.84
N MET A 201 -49.64 55.33 -1.54
CA MET A 201 -49.64 54.54 -2.76
C MET A 201 -48.88 55.23 -3.91
N ARG A 202 -48.27 54.44 -4.82
CA ARG A 202 -48.67 54.50 -6.24
C ARG A 202 -48.17 53.32 -7.07
N SER A 203 -49.08 52.89 -7.92
CA SER A 203 -49.07 51.80 -8.89
C SER A 203 -48.16 52.04 -10.10
N GLY A 204 -47.85 50.94 -10.79
CA GLY A 204 -47.49 50.89 -12.22
C GLY A 204 -46.10 50.30 -12.46
N ALA A 205 -45.85 49.42 -13.42
CA ALA A 205 -46.66 48.64 -14.34
C ALA A 205 -45.67 47.68 -15.05
N SER A 206 -46.23 46.63 -15.68
CA SER A 206 -45.64 45.86 -16.78
C SER A 206 -44.78 44.63 -16.44
N ALA A 207 -45.29 43.50 -16.92
CA ALA A 207 -44.87 42.11 -16.82
C ALA A 207 -43.78 41.75 -17.86
N PRO A 208 -43.60 40.48 -18.28
CA PRO A 208 -43.39 39.23 -17.54
C PRO A 208 -42.08 38.55 -18.00
N LEU A 209 -41.36 37.84 -17.12
CA LEU A 209 -40.45 36.78 -17.59
C LEU A 209 -40.61 35.51 -16.76
N ARG A 210 -41.07 34.48 -17.47
CA ARG A 210 -41.04 33.07 -17.10
C ARG A 210 -39.61 32.64 -16.74
N GLY A 211 -39.48 31.85 -15.68
CA GLY A 211 -38.33 30.96 -15.52
C GLY A 211 -37.93 30.68 -14.06
N ASN A 212 -37.92 29.41 -13.68
CA ASN A 212 -37.35 28.84 -12.46
C ASN A 212 -38.01 29.11 -11.10
N ARG A 213 -39.10 28.36 -10.83
CA ARG A 213 -39.50 28.00 -9.45
C ARG A 213 -39.06 26.57 -9.14
N GLY A 214 -37.78 26.42 -8.81
CA GLY A 214 -37.25 25.24 -8.12
C GLY A 214 -36.28 25.74 -7.06
N ASN A 215 -36.56 25.42 -5.79
CA ASN A 215 -35.84 25.86 -4.58
C ASN A 215 -36.08 27.30 -4.08
N GLN A 216 -37.31 27.60 -3.69
CA GLN A 216 -37.50 28.46 -2.51
C GLN A 216 -37.69 27.53 -1.30
N PRO A 217 -36.87 27.64 -0.23
CA PRO A 217 -37.08 26.90 1.00
C PRO A 217 -38.48 27.19 1.54
N LEU A 218 -39.24 26.15 1.86
CA LEU A 218 -40.50 26.32 2.57
C LEU A 218 -40.21 27.00 3.91
N LEU A 219 -41.02 28.00 4.26
CA LEU A 219 -40.95 28.59 5.60
C LEU A 219 -41.33 27.53 6.64
N ARG A 220 -40.80 27.67 7.86
CA ARG A 220 -41.16 26.79 8.98
C ARG A 220 -42.68 26.89 9.16
N ASP A 221 -43.36 25.73 9.09
CA ASP A 221 -44.82 25.59 9.16
C ASP A 221 -45.62 26.00 7.89
N GLN A 222 -44.99 26.00 6.71
CA GLN A 222 -45.66 26.20 5.42
C GLN A 222 -46.05 24.88 4.74
N CYS A 223 -47.32 24.76 4.34
CA CYS A 223 -47.83 23.60 3.62
C CYS A 223 -47.17 23.45 2.24
N ALA A 224 -46.54 22.30 1.97
CA ALA A 224 -45.88 22.05 0.69
C ALA A 224 -46.84 21.93 -0.51
N TYR A 225 -48.16 21.82 -0.28
CA TYR A 225 -49.18 21.74 -1.33
C TYR A 225 -49.83 23.11 -1.63
N CYS A 226 -50.50 23.73 -0.64
CA CYS A 226 -51.20 25.00 -0.85
C CYS A 226 -50.38 26.25 -0.51
N LYS A 227 -49.18 26.09 0.09
CA LYS A 227 -48.27 27.17 0.52
C LYS A 227 -48.80 28.10 1.63
N GLU A 228 -49.91 27.74 2.26
CA GLU A 228 -50.43 28.44 3.44
C GLU A 228 -49.68 27.99 4.71
N LEU A 229 -49.59 28.89 5.70
CA LEU A 229 -48.94 28.63 6.98
C LEU A 229 -49.90 27.95 7.96
N GLY A 230 -49.35 27.20 8.91
CA GLY A 230 -50.10 26.62 10.04
C GLY A 230 -50.52 25.16 9.87
N HIS A 231 -50.18 24.50 8.75
CA HIS A 231 -50.40 23.06 8.57
C HIS A 231 -49.37 22.46 7.62
N TRP A 232 -49.09 21.16 7.77
CA TRP A 232 -48.21 20.41 6.87
C TRP A 232 -49.01 19.86 5.69
N LYS A 233 -48.31 19.40 4.64
CA LYS A 233 -48.95 18.81 3.46
C LYS A 233 -49.96 17.71 3.82
N LYS A 234 -49.67 16.86 4.81
CA LYS A 234 -50.54 15.74 5.21
C LYS A 234 -51.88 16.19 5.79
N ASP A 235 -51.93 17.39 6.36
CA ASP A 235 -53.11 17.93 7.05
C ASP A 235 -53.80 19.02 6.22
N CYS A 236 -53.51 19.09 4.92
CA CYS A 236 -54.02 20.15 4.07
C CYS A 236 -55.50 19.93 3.72
N PRO A 237 -56.40 20.87 4.07
CA PRO A 237 -57.82 20.75 3.78
C PRO A 237 -58.15 20.78 2.28
N ARG A 238 -57.18 21.15 1.42
CA ARG A 238 -57.31 21.17 -0.04
C ARG A 238 -56.86 19.88 -0.73
N LEU A 239 -56.29 18.92 -0.02
CA LEU A 239 -55.75 17.69 -0.61
C LEU A 239 -56.81 16.63 -0.95
N GLY A 240 -58.08 16.83 -0.55
CA GLY A 240 -59.18 15.87 -0.71
C GLY A 240 -60.43 16.35 -1.46
N LYS A 241 -60.38 17.47 -2.18
CA LYS A 241 -61.54 17.98 -2.97
C LYS A 241 -61.24 18.03 -4.48
N SER A 242 -61.08 16.86 -5.09
CA SER A 242 -61.24 16.68 -6.54
C SER A 242 -61.72 15.25 -6.79
N GLY A 243 -63.01 15.10 -7.15
CA GLY A 243 -63.52 13.87 -7.76
C GLY A 243 -64.56 13.07 -6.98
N MET A 244 -65.63 13.71 -6.49
CA MET A 244 -66.94 13.04 -6.39
C MET A 244 -67.85 13.67 -7.43
N VAL A 245 -67.94 13.03 -8.60
CA VAL A 245 -69.10 13.16 -9.48
C VAL A 245 -69.59 11.74 -9.70
N ALA A 246 -70.81 11.52 -9.24
CA ALA A 246 -71.53 10.26 -9.33
C ALA A 246 -71.81 9.89 -10.78
N ASN A 247 -71.74 8.60 -11.11
CA ASN A 247 -72.48 8.03 -12.22
C ASN A 247 -73.45 6.99 -11.67
N THR A 248 -74.71 7.37 -11.74
CA THR A 248 -75.94 6.58 -11.76
C THR A 248 -75.96 5.62 -12.98
N GLU A 249 -76.54 4.43 -12.76
CA GLU A 249 -77.44 3.65 -13.68
C GLU A 249 -76.89 3.28 -15.07
N GLU A 250 -77.24 2.18 -15.75
CA GLU A 250 -78.12 1.02 -15.58
C GLU A 250 -77.78 0.07 -16.77
N ASN A 251 -78.09 -1.22 -16.61
CA ASN A 251 -78.29 -2.26 -17.64
C ASN A 251 -77.16 -2.62 -18.63
#